data_AF-A0A9X3SYA5-F1
#
_entry.id   AF-A0A9X3SYA5-F1
#
_cell.length_a   1.000
_cell.length_b   1.000
_cell.length_c   1.000
_cell.angle_alpha   90.00
_cell.angle_beta   90.00
_cell.angle_gamma   90.00
#
_symmetry.space_group_name_H-M   'P 1'
#
loop_
_entity.id
_entity.type
_entity.pdbx_description
1 polymer ?
#
loop_
_entity_poly.entity_id
_entity_poly.type
_entity_poly.pdbx_seq_one_letter_code
_entity_poly.pdbx_strand_id
1 'polypeptide(L)' 'MGLEVSYDDGFTWTAVALDVDHEHGTATAVLHHPEDAAYVSTRMTATDAAGAEVEQTTIWAYGLS' A
#
# COMPACT_ATOMS: atom_id res chain seq x y z
N MET A 1 7.59 -2.67 -7.89
CA MET A 1 6.28 -2.56 -7.22
C MET A 1 6.31 -1.40 -6.24
N GLY A 2 5.16 -0.81 -5.94
CA GLY A 2 5.01 0.23 -4.95
C GLY A 2 3.75 0.00 -4.13
N LEU A 3 3.77 0.46 -2.88
CA LEU A 3 2.61 0.52 -1.99
C LEU A 3 2.50 1.94 -1.45
N GLU A 4 1.30 2.49 -1.50
CA GLU A 4 0.93 3.73 -0.85
C GLU A 4 -0.26 3.50 0.07
N VAL A 5 -0.34 4.29 1.14
CA VAL A 5 -1.45 4.26 2.10
C VAL A 5 -2.10 5.63 2.23
N SER A 6 -3.41 5.60 2.50
CA SER A 6 -4.22 6.77 2.80
C SER A 6 -5.04 6.54 4.07
N TYR A 7 -5.16 7.59 4.87
CA TYR A 7 -5.97 7.62 6.10
C TYR A 7 -7.16 8.59 5.98
N ASP A 8 -7.40 9.12 4.77
CA ASP A 8 -8.38 10.18 4.47
C ASP A 8 -9.18 9.84 3.20
N ASP A 9 -9.86 8.69 3.18
CA ASP A 9 -10.70 8.24 2.04
C ASP A 9 -10.01 8.21 0.66
N GLY A 10 -8.68 8.14 0.60
CA GLY A 10 -7.92 8.19 -0.65
C GLY A 10 -7.68 9.59 -1.20
N PHE A 11 -7.88 10.66 -0.41
CA PHE A 11 -7.57 12.04 -0.82
C PHE A 11 -6.06 12.29 -0.87
N THR A 12 -5.31 11.78 0.11
CA THR A 12 -3.84 11.88 0.14
C THR A 12 -3.19 10.51 0.26
N TRP A 13 -2.03 10.35 -0.38
CA TRP A 13 -1.31 9.08 -0.47
C TRP A 13 0.11 9.26 0.04
N THR A 14 0.54 8.34 0.92
CA THR A 14 1.89 8.30 1.45
C THR A 14 2.57 7.02 0.99
N ALA A 15 3.72 7.15 0.31
CA ALA A 15 4.52 6.02 -0.11
C ALA A 15 5.05 5.21 1.09
N VAL A 16 4.92 3.89 1.00
CA VAL A 16 5.38 2.94 2.02
C VAL A 16 6.69 2.31 1.56
N ALA A 17 7.69 2.34 2.43
CA ALA A 17 8.91 1.57 2.21
C ALA A 17 8.62 0.08 2.37
N LEU A 18 8.88 -0.69 1.33
CA LEU A 18 8.73 -2.14 1.32
C LEU A 18 10.09 -2.81 1.57
N ASP A 19 10.09 -3.81 2.45
CA ASP A 19 11.15 -4.80 2.53
C ASP A 19 10.80 -5.94 1.57
N VAL A 20 11.52 -6.01 0.45
CA VAL A 20 11.22 -6.91 -0.67
C VAL A 20 12.18 -8.09 -0.66
N ASP A 21 11.62 -9.29 -0.52
CA ASP A 21 12.33 -10.54 -0.69
C ASP A 21 12.14 -11.04 -2.13
N HIS A 22 13.15 -10.81 -2.96
CA HIS A 22 13.14 -11.23 -4.36
C HIS A 22 13.28 -12.74 -4.56
N GLU A 23 13.84 -13.47 -3.58
CA GLU A 23 14.02 -14.91 -3.68
C GLU A 23 12.71 -15.65 -3.43
N HIS A 24 11.93 -15.18 -2.44
CA HIS A 24 10.65 -15.78 -2.06
C HIS A 24 9.44 -15.07 -2.70
N GLY A 25 9.66 -13.94 -3.38
CA GLY A 25 8.60 -13.17 -4.05
C GLY A 25 7.62 -12.53 -3.06
N THR A 26 8.10 -12.12 -1.88
CA THR A 26 7.29 -11.49 -0.84
C THR A 26 7.73 -10.04 -0.62
N ALA A 27 6.81 -9.22 -0.10
CA ALA A 27 7.11 -7.88 0.35
C ALA A 27 6.38 -7.63 1.66
N THR A 28 7.06 -7.00 2.62
CA THR A 28 6.49 -6.65 3.92
C THR A 28 6.72 -5.17 4.23
N ALA A 29 5.87 -4.61 5.09
CA ALA A 29 6.02 -3.26 5.60
C ALA A 29 5.47 -3.17 7.01
N VAL A 30 6.05 -2.27 7.81
CA VAL A 30 5.54 -1.89 9.13
C VAL A 30 5.04 -0.46 9.03
N LEU A 31 3.79 -0.26 9.44
CA LEU A 31 3.13 1.04 9.39
C LEU A 31 2.88 1.55 10.81
N HIS A 32 3.14 2.84 11.01
CA HIS A 32 2.71 3.56 12.20
C HIS A 32 1.52 4.43 11.80
N HIS A 33 0.36 4.12 12.34
CA HIS A 33 -0.88 4.81 12.00
C HIS A 33 -1.05 6.08 12.83
N PRO A 34 -1.66 7.15 12.28
CA PRO A 34 -2.13 8.27 13.08
C PRO A 34 -3.12 7.81 14.17
N GLU A 35 -3.09 8.44 15.34
CA GLU A 35 -3.93 8.04 16.49
C GLU A 35 -5.44 8.17 16.21
N ASP A 36 -5.83 9.07 15.32
CA ASP A 36 -7.21 9.39 14.96
C ASP A 36 -7.69 8.72 13.67
N ALA A 37 -6.84 7.92 13.02
CA ALA A 37 -7.22 7.21 11.81
C ALA A 37 -8.20 6.05 12.13
N ALA A 38 -9.32 6.00 11.41
CA ALA A 38 -10.33 4.95 11.58
C ALA A 38 -10.14 3.76 10.62
N TYR A 39 -9.50 4.00 9.48
CA TYR A 39 -9.30 3.02 8.42
C TYR A 39 -7.99 3.30 7.68
N VAL A 40 -7.54 2.31 6.93
CA VAL A 40 -6.42 2.44 6.00
C VAL A 40 -6.89 2.03 4.62
N SER A 41 -6.65 2.89 3.63
CA SER A 41 -6.80 2.56 2.21
C SER A 41 -5.44 2.27 1.61
N THR A 42 -5.38 1.40 0.60
CA THR A 42 -4.13 1.03 -0.07
C THR A 42 -4.19 1.31 -1.56
N ARG A 43 -3.07 1.73 -2.14
CA ARG A 43 -2.85 1.79 -3.58
C ARG A 43 -1.56 1.05 -3.87
N MET A 44 -1.63 0.07 -4.75
CA MET A 44 -0.50 -0.77 -5.13
C MET A 44 -0.25 -0.63 -6.63
N THR A 45 1.01 -0.47 -7.00
CA THR A 45 1.46 -0.49 -8.39
C THR A 45 2.40 -1.65 -8.60
N ALA A 46 2.16 -2.46 -9.64
CA ALA A 46 3.02 -3.56 -10.03
C ALA A 46 3.28 -3.52 -11.54
N THR A 47 4.52 -3.82 -11.93
CA THR A 47 4.94 -3.92 -13.32
C THR A 47 5.42 -5.34 -13.57
N ASP A 48 4.93 -5.98 -14.62
CA ASP A 48 5.38 -7.32 -15.02
C ASP A 48 6.67 -7.26 -15.86
N ALA A 49 7.24 -8.43 -16.18
CA ALA A 49 8.47 -8.52 -16.97
C ALA A 49 8.31 -8.08 -18.44
N ALA A 50 7.07 -7.98 -18.94
CA ALA A 50 6.76 -7.48 -20.27
C ALA A 50 6.52 -5.95 -20.27
N GLY A 51 6.56 -5.30 -19.10
CA GLY A 51 6.36 -3.87 -18.93
C GLY A 51 4.90 -3.46 -18.77
N ALA A 52 3.97 -4.41 -18.62
CA ALA A 52 2.58 -4.08 -18.31
C ALA A 52 2.46 -3.62 -16.86
N GLU A 53 1.78 -2.49 -16.64
CA GLU A 53 1.55 -1.92 -15.31
C GLU A 53 0.11 -2.13 -14.87
N VAL A 54 -0.05 -2.51 -13.61
CA VAL A 54 -1.34 -2.54 -12.91
C VAL A 54 -1.24 -1.62 -11.71
N GLU A 55 -2.22 -0.72 -11.59
CA GLU A 55 -2.49 0.02 -10.36
C GLU A 55 -3.82 -0.49 -9.78
N GLN A 56 -3.81 -0.88 -8.51
CA GLN A 56 -4.99 -1.30 -7.78
C GLN A 56 -5.17 -0.41 -6.55
N THR A 57 -6.37 0.16 -6.40
CA THR A 57 -6.76 0.91 -5.21
C THR A 57 -7.86 0.16 -4.45
N THR A 58 -7.73 0.08 -3.13
CA THR A 58 -8.78 -0.39 -2.23
C THR A 58 -9.02 0.66 -1.15
N ILE A 59 -10.21 1.26 -1.19
CA ILE A 59 -10.65 2.21 -0.17
C ILE A 59 -11.17 1.42 1.04
N TRP A 60 -10.71 1.80 2.24
CA TRP A 60 -10.97 1.10 3.50
C TRP A 60 -10.56 -0.37 3.46
N ALA A 61 -9.30 -0.62 3.08
CA ALA A 61 -8.72 -1.96 3.02
C ALA A 61 -8.78 -2.69 4.38
N TYR A 62 -8.60 -1.96 5.49
CA TYR A 62 -8.87 -2.45 6.84
C TYR A 62 -9.20 -1.30 7.80
N GLY A 63 -9.87 -1.64 8.90
CA GLY A 63 -10.19 -0.71 10.00
C GLY A 63 -9.12 -0.73 11.11
N LEU A 64 -9.02 0.39 11.84
CA LEU A 64 -8.15 0.56 13.01
C LEU A 64 -9.01 0.64 14.28
N SER A 65 -8.51 0.10 15.40
CA SER A 65 -9.21 0.02 16.70
C SER A 65 -8.27 0.23 17.88
#